data_AF-A9WUB6-F1
#
_entry.id   AF-A9WUB6-F1
#
_cell.length_a   1.000
_cell.length_b   1.000
_cell.length_c   1.000
_cell.angle_alpha   90.00
_cell.angle_beta   90.00
_cell.angle_gamma   90.00
#
_symmetry.space_group_name_H-M   'P 1'
#
loop_
_entity.id
_entity.type
_entity.pdbx_description
1 polymer ?
#
loop_
_entity_poly.entity_id
_entity_poly.type
_entity_poly.pdbx_seq_one_letter_code
_entity_poly.pdbx_strand_id
1 'polypeptide(L)'
;MLPAFVVATVWRTMFQPGGVIDHALSGVGINAGLWLNGPNSYWTLVIVQVWASWPFIYMLALTGLQSVDHEVHEAAALDGALWWRKLRYVIFPYLKGPLSLAILVGLLHHINNFTLPFVL
;
A
#
# COMPACT_ATOMS: atom_id res chain seq x y z
N MET A 1 3.03 -8.63 -11.95
CA MET A 1 3.75 -8.47 -10.67
C MET A 1 5.22 -8.35 -11.01
N LEU A 2 5.86 -7.22 -10.72
CA LEU A 2 7.31 -7.11 -10.91
C LEU A 2 8.02 -8.05 -9.92
N PRO A 3 9.11 -8.72 -10.31
CA PRO A 3 9.87 -9.54 -9.37
C PRO A 3 10.35 -8.69 -8.18
N ALA A 4 10.19 -9.22 -6.96
CA ALA A 4 10.54 -8.50 -5.72
C ALA A 4 11.98 -7.99 -5.71
N PHE A 5 12.90 -8.75 -6.30
CA PHE A 5 14.31 -8.37 -6.46
C PHE A 5 14.49 -7.10 -7.32
N VAL A 6 13.74 -6.98 -8.41
CA VAL A 6 13.81 -5.79 -9.29
C VAL A 6 13.30 -4.56 -8.55
N VAL A 7 12.16 -4.70 -7.86
CA VAL A 7 11.59 -3.63 -7.04
C VAL A 7 12.59 -3.19 -5.97
N ALA A 8 13.14 -4.13 -5.21
CA ALA A 8 14.10 -3.84 -4.16
C ALA A 8 15.37 -3.17 -4.69
N THR A 9 15.90 -3.63 -5.84
CA THR A 9 17.09 -3.05 -6.46
C THR A 9 16.86 -1.61 -6.91
N VAL A 10 15.71 -1.32 -7.53
CA VAL A 10 15.36 0.05 -7.94
C VAL A 10 15.21 0.97 -6.73
N TRP A 11 14.54 0.52 -5.67
CA TRP A 11 14.43 1.33 -4.45
C TRP A 11 15.78 1.52 -3.78
N ARG A 12 16.63 0.49 -3.72
CA ARG A 12 17.99 0.57 -3.19
C ARG A 12 18.81 1.63 -3.90
N THR A 13 18.74 1.73 -5.23
CA THR A 13 19.50 2.74 -5.98
C THR A 13 18.97 4.15 -5.71
N MET A 14 17.65 4.30 -5.55
CA MET A 14 17.03 5.59 -5.18
C MET A 14 17.42 6.07 -3.78
N PHE A 15 17.61 5.14 -2.83
CA PHE A 15 17.95 5.41 -1.44
C PHE A 15 19.47 5.42 -1.13
N GLN A 16 20.34 5.20 -2.12
CA GLN A 16 21.77 5.38 -1.93
C GLN A 16 22.08 6.83 -1.48
N PRO A 17 23.19 7.05 -0.74
CA PRO A 17 23.65 8.42 -0.44
C PRO A 17 23.85 9.21 -1.73
N GLY A 18 23.27 10.43 -1.81
CA GLY A 18 23.25 11.20 -3.06
C GLY A 18 22.34 10.62 -4.16
N GLY A 19 21.45 9.70 -3.81
CA GLY A 19 20.41 9.19 -4.71
C GLY A 19 19.29 10.20 -4.94
N VAL A 20 18.36 9.85 -5.83
CA VAL A 20 17.25 10.74 -6.21
C VAL A 20 16.37 11.15 -5.01
N ILE A 21 16.20 10.27 -4.02
CA ILE A 21 15.38 10.57 -2.83
C ILE A 21 16.10 11.57 -1.92
N ASP A 22 17.40 11.42 -1.75
CA ASP A 22 18.21 12.34 -0.94
C ASP A 22 18.27 13.73 -1.57
N HIS A 23 18.42 13.80 -2.90
CA HIS A 23 18.35 15.07 -3.64
C HIS A 23 16.97 15.74 -3.58
N ALA A 24 15.89 14.97 -3.72
CA ALA A 24 14.55 15.52 -3.65
C ALA A 24 14.23 16.08 -2.25
N LEU A 25 14.66 15.39 -1.20
CA LEU A 25 14.37 15.77 0.19
C LEU A 25 15.28 16.90 0.70
N SER A 26 16.55 16.93 0.27
CA SER A 26 17.45 18.05 0.59
C SER A 26 16.95 19.37 0.00
N GLY A 27 16.26 19.34 -1.15
CA GLY A 27 15.61 20.51 -1.74
C GLY A 27 14.52 21.15 -0.87
N VAL A 28 13.97 20.41 0.09
CA VAL A 28 12.99 20.91 1.09
C VAL A 28 13.59 20.97 2.51
N GLY A 29 14.91 20.85 2.65
CA GLY A 29 15.64 20.98 3.91
C GLY A 29 15.77 19.70 4.74
N ILE A 30 15.39 18.52 4.21
CA ILE A 30 15.47 17.24 4.91
C ILE A 30 16.74 16.51 4.48
N ASN A 31 17.68 16.33 5.41
CA ASN A 31 18.93 15.61 5.18
C ASN A 31 18.99 14.36 6.08
N ALA A 32 18.44 13.25 5.61
CA ALA A 32 18.47 12.00 6.37
C ALA A 32 19.76 11.19 6.10
N GLY A 33 20.34 11.28 4.89
CA GLY A 33 21.66 10.78 4.49
C GLY A 33 21.88 9.26 4.50
N LEU A 34 21.32 8.55 5.48
CA LEU A 34 21.46 7.11 5.68
C LEU A 34 20.05 6.48 5.73
N TRP A 35 19.51 6.22 4.55
CA TRP A 35 18.18 5.60 4.39
C TRP A 35 18.21 4.10 4.54
N LEU A 36 19.29 3.45 4.11
CA LEU A 36 19.47 1.99 4.15
C LEU A 36 20.29 1.53 5.36
N ASN A 37 20.99 2.46 6.01
CA ASN A 37 21.81 2.20 7.19
C ASN A 37 21.37 3.13 8.33
N GLY A 38 21.38 2.67 9.59
CA GLY A 38 21.05 3.53 10.73
C GLY A 38 19.55 3.57 11.10
N PRO A 39 19.10 4.58 11.87
CA PRO A 39 17.78 4.57 12.54
C PRO A 39 16.56 4.55 11.60
N ASN A 40 16.72 5.03 10.38
CA ASN A 40 15.64 5.16 9.41
C ASN A 40 15.46 3.91 8.53
N SER A 41 16.39 2.95 8.56
CA SER A 41 16.37 1.78 7.66
C SER A 41 15.10 0.94 7.79
N TYR A 42 14.61 0.79 9.02
CA TYR A 42 13.34 0.11 9.28
C TYR A 42 12.16 0.82 8.60
N TRP A 43 12.07 2.14 8.70
CA TRP A 43 11.00 2.92 8.10
C TRP A 43 11.09 2.93 6.58
N THR A 44 12.30 3.03 6.03
CA THR A 44 12.56 2.88 4.59
C THR A 44 12.01 1.55 4.08
N LEU A 45 12.33 0.45 4.77
CA LEU A 45 11.83 -0.88 4.43
C LEU A 45 10.30 -0.96 4.48
N VAL A 46 9.68 -0.41 5.54
CA VAL A 46 8.21 -0.37 5.69
C VAL A 46 7.57 0.40 4.54
N ILE A 47 8.12 1.56 4.16
CA ILE A 47 7.60 2.38 3.07
C ILE A 47 7.65 1.61 1.74
N VAL A 48 8.79 1.00 1.42
CA VAL A 48 8.93 0.21 0.19
C VAL A 48 7.98 -0.98 0.19
N GLN A 49 7.84 -1.66 1.33
CA GLN A 49 6.95 -2.82 1.47
C GLN A 49 5.48 -2.42 1.29
N VAL A 50 5.03 -1.31 1.88
CA VAL A 50 3.68 -0.78 1.72
C VAL A 50 3.42 -0.40 0.27
N TRP A 51 4.36 0.30 -0.36
CA TRP A 51 4.27 0.69 -1.77
C TRP A 51 4.15 -0.54 -2.69
N ALA A 52 4.99 -1.56 -2.48
CA ALA A 52 4.99 -2.77 -3.29
C ALA A 52 3.69 -3.57 -3.16
N SER A 53 3.04 -3.54 -2.01
CA SER A 53 1.77 -4.23 -1.76
C SER A 53 0.53 -3.44 -2.18
N TRP A 54 0.66 -2.14 -2.43
CA TRP A 54 -0.46 -1.27 -2.78
C TRP A 54 -1.28 -1.75 -3.98
N PRO A 55 -0.68 -2.17 -5.12
CA PRO A 55 -1.46 -2.61 -6.28
C PRO A 55 -2.34 -3.81 -6.00
N PHE A 56 -1.87 -4.76 -5.18
CA PHE A 56 -2.63 -5.96 -4.82
C PHE A 56 -3.84 -5.61 -3.94
N ILE A 57 -3.61 -4.83 -2.87
CA ILE A 57 -4.69 -4.39 -1.97
C ILE A 57 -5.70 -3.53 -2.74
N TYR A 58 -5.23 -2.63 -3.60
CA TYR A 58 -6.08 -1.81 -4.45
C TYR A 58 -6.98 -2.65 -5.36
N MET A 59 -6.43 -3.65 -6.04
CA MET A 59 -7.24 -4.53 -6.91
C MET A 59 -8.32 -5.27 -6.11
N LEU A 60 -7.99 -5.81 -4.93
CA LEU A 60 -8.98 -6.50 -4.09
C LEU A 60 -10.08 -5.56 -3.58
N ALA A 61 -9.70 -4.34 -3.18
CA ALA A 61 -10.66 -3.32 -2.79
C ALA A 61 -11.57 -2.92 -3.96
N LEU A 62 -10.99 -2.74 -5.16
CA LEU A 62 -11.74 -2.41 -6.36
C LEU A 62 -12.74 -3.50 -6.73
N THR A 63 -12.34 -4.77 -6.67
CA THR A 63 -13.25 -5.91 -6.88
C THR A 63 -14.40 -5.89 -5.88
N GLY A 64 -14.11 -5.61 -4.60
CA GLY A 64 -15.16 -5.49 -3.58
C GLY A 64 -16.11 -4.32 -3.85
N LEU A 65 -15.60 -3.18 -4.33
CA LEU A 65 -16.45 -2.05 -4.74
C LEU A 65 -17.30 -2.37 -5.97
N GLN A 66 -16.73 -3.05 -6.96
CA GLN A 66 -17.44 -3.46 -8.19
C GLN A 66 -18.52 -4.51 -7.92
N SER A 67 -18.43 -5.25 -6.82
CA SER A 67 -19.46 -6.22 -6.41
C SER A 67 -20.72 -5.60 -5.79
N VAL A 68 -20.72 -4.29 -5.54
CA VAL A 68 -21.89 -3.60 -5.00
C VAL A 68 -22.85 -3.30 -6.14
N ASP A 69 -24.04 -3.91 -6.10
CA ASP A 69 -25.08 -3.69 -7.12
C ASP A 69 -25.52 -2.22 -7.17
N HIS A 70 -25.81 -1.75 -8.39
CA HIS A 70 -26.24 -0.37 -8.63
C HIS A 70 -27.53 -0.03 -7.87
N GLU A 71 -28.46 -0.98 -7.77
CA GLU A 71 -29.72 -0.83 -7.04
C GLU A 71 -29.51 -0.48 -5.56
N VAL A 72 -28.48 -1.05 -4.92
CA VAL A 72 -28.13 -0.75 -3.51
C VAL A 72 -27.64 0.68 -3.37
N HIS A 73 -26.94 1.20 -4.39
CA HIS A 73 -26.50 2.59 -4.42
C HIS A 73 -27.64 3.59 -4.63
N GLU A 74 -28.64 3.23 -5.44
CA GLU A 74 -29.86 4.02 -5.67
C GLU A 74 -30.78 4.01 -4.45
N ALA A 75 -31.02 2.84 -3.86
CA ALA A 75 -31.81 2.70 -2.64
C ALA A 75 -31.24 3.55 -1.50
N ALA A 76 -29.92 3.50 -1.29
CA ALA A 76 -29.27 4.34 -0.28
C ALA A 76 -29.39 5.85 -0.57
N ALA A 77 -29.48 6.25 -1.85
CA ALA A 77 -29.69 7.65 -2.22
C ALA A 77 -31.14 8.08 -1.98
N LEU A 78 -32.12 7.22 -2.27
CA LEU A 78 -33.54 7.44 -1.96
C LEU A 78 -33.77 7.54 -0.44
N ASP A 79 -33.04 6.76 0.36
CA ASP A 79 -33.05 6.82 1.83
C ASP A 79 -32.32 8.04 2.42
N GLY A 80 -31.77 8.92 1.57
CA GLY A 80 -31.06 10.13 2.00
C GLY A 80 -29.73 9.84 2.72
N ALA A 81 -29.11 8.69 2.48
CA ALA A 81 -27.85 8.33 3.13
C ALA A 81 -26.69 9.22 2.65
N LEU A 82 -26.15 10.02 3.57
CA LEU A 82 -24.92 10.80 3.35
C LEU A 82 -23.72 9.88 3.09
N TRP A 83 -22.66 10.43 2.48
CA TRP A 83 -21.45 9.70 2.07
C TRP A 83 -20.86 8.81 3.16
N TRP A 84 -20.76 9.29 4.40
CA TRP A 84 -20.24 8.51 5.53
C TRP A 84 -21.12 7.31 5.91
N ARG A 85 -22.46 7.45 5.83
CA ARG A 85 -23.39 6.34 6.09
C ARG A 85 -23.29 5.31 4.98
N LYS A 86 -23.21 5.76 3.72
CA LYS A 86 -23.01 4.89 2.55
C LYS A 86 -21.68 4.14 2.66
N LEU A 87 -20.59 4.81 3.04
CA LEU A 87 -19.29 4.17 3.24
C LEU A 87 -19.36 3.07 4.32
N ARG A 88 -19.92 3.38 5.49
CA ARG A 88 -19.91 2.45 6.64
C ARG A 88 -20.90 1.29 6.52
N TYR A 89 -22.11 1.55 6.03
CA TYR A 89 -23.21 0.59 6.06
C TYR A 89 -23.48 -0.08 4.71
N VAL A 90 -23.04 0.52 3.60
CA VAL A 90 -23.21 -0.06 2.26
C VAL A 90 -21.88 -0.59 1.73
N ILE A 91 -20.83 0.24 1.68
CA ILE A 91 -19.59 -0.14 1.02
C ILE A 91 -18.72 -1.07 1.87
N PHE A 92 -18.51 -0.73 3.15
CA PHE A 92 -17.61 -1.48 4.04
C PHE A 92 -18.01 -2.96 4.23
N PRO A 93 -19.30 -3.33 4.36
CA PRO A 93 -19.70 -4.74 4.44
C PRO A 93 -19.28 -5.57 3.22
N TYR A 94 -19.35 -5.00 2.02
CA TYR A 94 -18.94 -5.67 0.78
C TYR A 94 -17.40 -5.76 0.69
N LEU A 95 -16.69 -4.74 1.18
CA LEU A 95 -15.23 -4.75 1.24
C LEU A 95 -14.66 -5.74 2.27
N LYS A 96 -15.41 -6.06 3.33
CA LYS A 96 -14.92 -6.89 4.45
C LYS A 96 -14.39 -8.24 3.97
N GLY A 97 -15.09 -8.91 3.06
CA GLY A 97 -14.68 -10.20 2.49
C GLY A 97 -13.34 -10.11 1.76
N PRO A 98 -13.28 -9.38 0.63
CA PRO A 98 -12.04 -9.21 -0.15
C PRO A 98 -10.87 -8.67 0.68
N LEU A 99 -11.11 -7.71 1.59
CA LEU A 99 -10.05 -7.13 2.42
C LEU A 99 -9.54 -8.11 3.47
N SER A 100 -10.40 -8.93 4.08
CA SER A 100 -9.94 -9.98 5.01
C SER A 100 -9.07 -11.02 4.33
N LEU A 101 -9.43 -11.44 3.10
CA LEU A 101 -8.58 -12.29 2.28
C LEU A 101 -7.26 -11.60 1.93
N ALA A 102 -7.31 -10.30 1.58
CA ALA A 102 -6.12 -9.50 1.28
C ALA A 102 -5.14 -9.47 2.46
N ILE A 103 -5.66 -9.27 3.67
CA ILE A 103 -4.86 -9.21 4.90
C ILE A 103 -4.23 -10.57 5.20
N LEU A 104 -4.99 -11.67 5.08
CA LEU A 104 -4.47 -13.01 5.33
C LEU A 104 -3.37 -13.40 4.33
N VAL A 105 -3.63 -13.24 3.04
CA VAL A 105 -2.66 -13.55 1.98
C VAL A 105 -1.46 -12.61 2.07
N GLY A 106 -1.71 -11.32 2.31
CA GLY A 106 -0.67 -10.32 2.49
C GLY A 106 0.25 -10.67 3.66
N LEU A 107 -0.30 -10.99 4.84
CA LEU A 107 0.47 -11.38 6.01
C LEU A 107 1.37 -12.59 5.73
N LEU A 108 0.83 -13.63 5.09
CA LEU A 108 1.61 -14.80 4.69
C LEU A 108 2.74 -14.42 3.72
N HIS A 109 2.47 -13.55 2.76
CA HIS A 109 3.46 -13.10 1.79
C HIS A 109 4.56 -12.26 2.46
N HIS A 110 4.20 -11.38 3.39
CA HIS A 110 5.13 -10.54 4.13
C HIS A 110 6.04 -11.35 5.05
N ILE A 111 5.50 -12.33 5.77
CA ILE A 111 6.30 -13.20 6.65
C ILE A 111 7.33 -14.01 5.85
N ASN A 112 6.96 -14.47 4.65
CA ASN A 112 7.85 -15.23 3.78
C ASN A 112 8.77 -14.35 2.91
N ASN A 113 8.63 -13.03 2.96
CA ASN A 113 9.39 -12.13 2.10
C ASN A 113 10.79 -11.84 2.66
N PHE A 114 11.75 -12.66 2.25
CA PHE A 114 13.15 -12.43 2.57
C PHE A 114 13.86 -11.46 1.61
N THR A 115 13.33 -11.29 0.38
CA THR A 115 14.06 -10.57 -0.68
C THR A 115 14.15 -9.08 -0.40
N LEU A 116 13.06 -8.43 0.01
CA LEU A 116 13.05 -6.98 0.26
C LEU A 116 14.01 -6.58 1.41
N PRO A 117 13.93 -7.20 2.61
CA PRO A 117 14.85 -6.90 3.71
C PRO A 117 16.32 -7.25 3.43
N PHE A 118 16.58 -8.21 2.55
CA PHE A 118 17.94 -8.61 2.21
C PHE A 118 18.62 -7.68 1.19
N VAL A 119 17.84 -7.14 0.25
CA VAL A 119 18.37 -6.31 -0.85
C VAL A 119 18.49 -4.84 -0.46
N LEU A 120 17.53 -4.31 0.29
CA LEU A 120 17.52 -2.94 0.83
C LEU A 120 18.53 -2.81 1.97
#